data_AF-A0A498R8J4-F1
#
_entry.id   AF-A0A498R8J4-F1
#
_cell.length_a   1.000
_cell.length_b   1.000
_cell.length_c   1.000
_cell.angle_alpha   90.00
_cell.angle_beta   90.00
_cell.angle_gamma   90.00
#
_symmetry.space_group_name_H-M   'P 1'
#
loop_
_entity.id
_entity.type
_entity.pdbx_description
1 polymer ?
#
loop_
_entity_poly.entity_id
_entity_poly.type
_entity_poly.pdbx_seq_one_letter_code
_entity_poly.pdbx_strand_id
1 'polypeptide(L)'
;MIFKKFIARGGLAIICFLVFFSSYVSAQLQPPTDDIAVLFILDTSYSMNETDKDKLSPEMLKLFADISYSSHTRIGFVAYNNAIQAFMPLTDVSSDHAKADFKQKLDLLERFGRTDTGLGLKKGWELLNAVNTARKSCMVLLTDGEIDLNPAGQRTVDDSRQDVQQVVNQAAANKIPIYTIGMGHNGANLTWLQTIAGKTGATSYLAASPQDLPAVFNSILGAGFKTAASSAASVLASGGTQQMKVKIPGGRIAEANIILLSSSPLQEVQAFCQSKKITVTNSRHYSVIKIIRPEQQNVAIQFKGEPDDVVKISLLSYYEPVAAAPAGTVSSSPASVPKAGDAWWIKATAGLLVLAVLAMIYYREKVSKGKFTGKMSACYLGLREPAGEEVSPQAALLDNFNGRKRIYLWDLFPAGQGLSAGQKIWFEPGNNRSIVLGNQSACTIVIGQTVLGKNQSYILRYGDKIFITFPDNDAELELTYEEVKPSEWHKYRGTPAFEMK
;
A
#
# COMPACT_ATOMS: atom_id res chain seq x y z
N MET A 1 -17.07 85.32 -0.58
CA MET A 1 -17.99 84.65 -1.55
C MET A 1 -17.18 83.53 -2.19
N ILE A 2 -17.33 82.23 -1.92
CA ILE A 2 -18.53 81.41 -1.79
C ILE A 2 -18.20 80.31 -0.77
N PHE A 3 -18.62 80.55 0.47
CA PHE A 3 -19.02 79.51 1.41
C PHE A 3 -20.45 79.11 1.00
N LYS A 4 -20.81 77.82 1.11
CA LYS A 4 -22.13 77.23 0.80
C LYS A 4 -22.38 76.91 -0.69
N LYS A 5 -21.96 75.71 -1.11
CA LYS A 5 -22.72 74.80 -2.00
C LYS A 5 -21.84 73.58 -2.32
N PHE A 6 -21.65 72.66 -1.38
CA PHE A 6 -21.36 71.25 -1.71
C PHE A 6 -21.58 70.30 -0.52
N ILE A 7 -22.36 70.72 0.49
CA ILE A 7 -22.90 69.83 1.54
C ILE A 7 -24.35 69.53 1.15
N ALA A 8 -24.54 68.64 0.17
CA ALA A 8 -25.83 68.00 -0.13
C ALA A 8 -25.67 66.95 -1.25
N ARG A 9 -24.66 66.07 -1.18
CA ARG A 9 -24.53 64.89 -2.07
C ARG A 9 -23.47 63.87 -1.65
N GLY A 10 -23.14 63.79 -0.35
CA GLY A 10 -22.15 62.85 0.18
C GLY A 10 -22.66 61.91 1.28
N GLY A 11 -23.97 61.93 1.57
CA GLY A 11 -24.55 61.26 2.74
C GLY A 11 -25.20 59.89 2.48
N LEU A 12 -25.14 59.36 1.26
CA LEU A 12 -25.88 58.12 0.90
C LEU A 12 -25.02 57.06 0.18
N ALA A 13 -23.70 57.13 0.30
CA ALA A 13 -22.80 56.09 -0.24
C ALA A 13 -21.95 55.39 0.84
N ILE A 14 -21.96 55.89 2.07
CA ILE A 14 -21.12 55.35 3.17
C ILE A 14 -21.88 54.35 4.05
N ILE A 15 -23.22 54.32 3.98
CA ILE A 15 -24.04 53.36 4.75
C ILE A 15 -24.29 52.05 3.97
N CYS A 16 -24.16 52.03 2.65
CA CYS A 16 -24.29 50.79 1.85
C CYS A 16 -22.98 49.98 1.73
N PHE A 17 -21.82 50.53 2.13
CA PHE A 17 -20.57 49.76 2.12
C PHE A 17 -20.25 49.07 3.45
N LEU A 18 -20.92 49.45 4.54
CA LEU A 18 -20.78 48.84 5.87
C LEU A 18 -21.71 47.65 6.13
N VAL A 19 -22.62 47.33 5.20
CA VAL A 19 -23.52 46.16 5.30
C VAL A 19 -23.11 45.02 4.36
N PHE A 20 -22.14 45.22 3.47
CA PHE A 20 -21.69 44.20 2.50
C PHE A 20 -20.38 43.46 2.85
N PHE A 21 -19.74 43.78 3.98
CA PHE A 21 -18.49 43.14 4.42
C PHE A 21 -18.59 42.41 5.76
N SER A 22 -19.80 41.96 6.14
CA SER A 22 -20.01 41.03 7.26
C SER A 22 -20.65 39.73 6.79
N SER A 23 -20.03 39.13 5.78
CA SER A 23 -20.17 37.71 5.49
C SER A 23 -18.77 37.14 5.25
N TYR A 24 -17.88 37.31 6.23
CA TYR A 24 -16.81 36.33 6.39
C TYR A 24 -17.49 35.06 6.84
N VAL A 25 -17.89 34.24 5.86
CA VAL A 25 -18.09 32.82 6.10
C VAL A 25 -16.75 32.33 6.64
N SER A 26 -16.66 32.16 7.95
CA SER A 26 -15.64 31.29 8.51
C SER A 26 -15.91 29.91 7.91
N ALA A 27 -15.18 29.58 6.85
CA ALA A 27 -14.98 28.19 6.47
C ALA A 27 -14.26 27.57 7.65
N GLN A 28 -15.04 27.04 8.59
CA GLN A 28 -14.54 26.21 9.66
C GLN A 28 -13.93 25.02 8.95
N LEU A 29 -12.59 25.01 8.81
CA LEU A 29 -11.85 23.85 8.34
C LEU A 29 -12.22 22.71 9.30
N GLN A 30 -13.20 21.91 8.91
CA GLN A 30 -13.50 20.68 9.63
C GLN A 30 -12.20 19.89 9.66
N PRO A 31 -11.75 19.41 10.84
CA PRO A 31 -10.58 18.56 10.90
C PRO A 31 -10.80 17.40 9.91
N PRO A 32 -9.77 16.98 9.16
CA PRO A 32 -9.90 15.92 8.19
C PRO A 32 -10.53 14.71 8.88
N THR A 33 -11.70 14.30 8.39
CA THR A 33 -12.39 13.11 8.91
C THR A 33 -11.57 11.88 8.54
N ASP A 34 -11.43 10.92 9.46
CA ASP A 34 -10.83 9.60 9.17
C ASP A 34 -11.74 8.73 8.27
N ASP A 35 -12.83 9.31 7.75
CA ASP A 35 -13.80 8.68 6.87
C ASP A 35 -13.23 8.40 5.48
N ILE A 36 -13.67 7.26 4.93
CA ILE A 36 -13.14 6.64 3.72
C ILE A 36 -14.27 6.37 2.76
N ALA A 37 -14.02 6.56 1.47
CA ALA A 37 -14.86 6.05 0.39
C ALA A 37 -14.01 5.23 -0.59
N VAL A 38 -14.36 3.96 -0.79
CA VAL A 38 -13.67 3.08 -1.73
C VAL A 38 -14.65 2.61 -2.79
N LEU A 39 -14.32 2.88 -4.05
CA LEU A 39 -15.12 2.43 -5.19
C LEU A 39 -14.35 1.38 -5.98
N PHE A 40 -14.91 0.17 -6.04
CA PHE A 40 -14.33 -0.94 -6.79
C PHE A 40 -14.82 -0.95 -8.24
N ILE A 41 -13.94 -1.23 -9.18
CA ILE A 41 -14.24 -1.39 -10.60
C ILE A 41 -13.81 -2.79 -10.96
N LEU A 42 -14.78 -3.66 -11.18
CA LEU A 42 -14.64 -5.09 -11.28
C LEU A 42 -14.88 -5.55 -12.71
N ASP A 43 -13.85 -6.13 -13.31
CA ASP A 43 -13.95 -6.77 -14.62
C ASP A 43 -14.74 -8.08 -14.53
N THR A 44 -15.79 -8.19 -15.33
CA THR A 44 -16.65 -9.36 -15.49
C THR A 44 -16.70 -9.82 -16.96
N SER A 45 -15.66 -9.51 -17.74
CA SER A 45 -15.49 -10.05 -19.09
C SER A 45 -15.30 -11.58 -19.09
N TYR A 46 -15.39 -12.18 -20.28
CA TYR A 46 -15.26 -13.63 -20.43
C TYR A 46 -13.88 -14.17 -20.02
N SER A 47 -12.78 -13.45 -20.29
CA SER A 47 -11.40 -13.86 -19.97
C SER A 47 -11.18 -14.03 -18.45
N MET A 48 -11.96 -13.34 -17.64
CA MET A 48 -11.96 -13.49 -16.18
C MET A 48 -12.33 -14.91 -15.71
N ASN A 49 -13.01 -15.72 -16.55
CA ASN A 49 -13.23 -17.15 -16.24
C ASN A 49 -11.92 -17.95 -16.21
N GLU A 50 -10.87 -17.47 -16.88
CA GLU A 50 -9.56 -18.11 -16.91
C GLU A 50 -8.55 -17.46 -15.96
N THR A 51 -8.53 -16.12 -15.89
CA THR A 51 -7.55 -15.36 -15.10
C THR A 51 -7.91 -15.28 -13.62
N ASP A 52 -9.19 -15.34 -13.27
CA ASP A 52 -9.69 -15.35 -11.88
C ASP A 52 -10.60 -16.55 -11.61
N LYS A 53 -10.16 -17.77 -11.95
CA LYS A 53 -10.96 -19.02 -11.84
C LYS A 53 -11.63 -19.20 -10.48
N ASP A 54 -10.92 -18.87 -9.41
CA ASP A 54 -11.39 -19.03 -8.03
C ASP A 54 -12.31 -17.89 -7.57
N LYS A 55 -12.57 -16.90 -8.43
CA LYS A 55 -13.40 -15.72 -8.12
C LYS A 55 -12.85 -14.94 -6.93
N LEU A 56 -11.53 -14.74 -6.89
CA LEU A 56 -10.84 -13.94 -5.88
C LEU A 56 -11.30 -12.48 -5.91
N SER A 57 -11.63 -11.95 -7.09
CA SER A 57 -12.03 -10.55 -7.23
C SER A 57 -13.31 -10.19 -6.45
N PRO A 58 -14.48 -10.87 -6.60
CA PRO A 58 -15.63 -10.61 -5.74
C PRO A 58 -15.35 -10.97 -4.27
N GLU A 59 -14.58 -12.03 -3.99
CA GLU A 59 -14.25 -12.41 -2.60
C GLU A 59 -13.43 -11.32 -1.87
N MET A 60 -12.55 -10.61 -2.58
CA MET A 60 -11.87 -9.43 -2.05
C MET A 60 -12.88 -8.33 -1.66
N LEU A 61 -13.85 -8.02 -2.52
CA LEU A 61 -14.85 -6.98 -2.20
C LEU A 61 -15.69 -7.38 -0.98
N LYS A 62 -16.07 -8.65 -0.86
CA LYS A 62 -16.80 -9.16 0.30
C LYS A 62 -15.97 -9.08 1.58
N LEU A 63 -14.70 -9.49 1.52
CA LEU A 63 -13.77 -9.39 2.64
C LEU A 63 -13.60 -7.94 3.09
N PHE A 64 -13.48 -7.01 2.14
CA PHE A 64 -13.41 -5.58 2.43
C PHE A 64 -14.65 -5.07 3.18
N ALA A 65 -15.84 -5.48 2.75
CA ALA A 65 -17.10 -5.14 3.43
C ALA A 65 -17.18 -5.73 4.85
N ASP A 66 -16.63 -6.93 5.06
CA ASP A 66 -16.63 -7.59 6.37
C ASP A 66 -15.69 -6.93 7.37
N ILE A 67 -14.46 -6.62 6.95
CA ILE A 67 -13.44 -6.00 7.82
C ILE A 67 -13.63 -4.49 7.99
N SER A 68 -14.46 -3.85 7.15
CA SER A 68 -14.70 -2.41 7.24
C SER A 68 -15.35 -2.03 8.58
N TYR A 69 -14.79 -0.99 9.19
CA TYR A 69 -15.31 -0.38 10.41
C TYR A 69 -16.47 0.55 10.07
N SER A 70 -17.64 0.19 10.58
CA SER A 70 -18.95 0.55 10.04
C SER A 70 -19.24 2.05 9.93
N SER A 71 -18.80 2.91 10.86
CA SER A 71 -19.16 4.34 10.83
C SER A 71 -18.28 5.22 9.95
N HIS A 72 -17.15 4.69 9.45
CA HIS A 72 -16.13 5.50 8.77
C HIS A 72 -15.93 5.11 7.30
N THR A 73 -16.33 3.92 6.86
CA THR A 73 -16.09 3.45 5.49
C THR A 73 -17.36 3.36 4.66
N ARG A 74 -17.36 4.01 3.49
CA ARG A 74 -18.35 3.79 2.43
C ARG A 74 -17.74 2.98 1.29
N ILE A 75 -18.50 2.05 0.76
CA ILE A 75 -18.06 1.14 -0.29
C ILE A 75 -19.08 1.17 -1.42
N GLY A 76 -18.59 1.14 -2.66
CA GLY A 76 -19.40 0.92 -3.84
C GLY A 76 -18.69 0.02 -4.83
N PHE A 77 -19.37 -0.41 -5.88
CA PHE A 77 -18.74 -1.12 -6.98
C PHE A 77 -19.38 -0.82 -8.34
N VAL A 78 -18.61 -1.03 -9.40
CA VAL A 78 -19.07 -1.12 -10.78
C VAL A 78 -18.55 -2.44 -11.34
N ALA A 79 -19.46 -3.31 -11.81
CA ALA A 79 -19.12 -4.52 -12.54
C ALA A 79 -19.31 -4.27 -14.04
N TYR A 80 -18.27 -4.49 -14.83
CA TYR A 80 -18.26 -4.15 -16.25
C TYR A 80 -17.69 -5.29 -17.11
N ASN A 81 -18.22 -5.40 -18.32
CA ASN A 81 -17.65 -6.13 -19.45
C ASN A 81 -17.56 -5.16 -20.65
N ASN A 82 -18.13 -5.48 -21.80
CA ASN A 82 -18.34 -4.50 -22.88
C ASN A 82 -19.56 -3.59 -22.64
N ALA A 83 -20.22 -3.74 -21.48
CA ALA A 83 -21.29 -2.91 -20.94
C ALA A 83 -21.17 -2.85 -19.40
N ILE A 84 -21.95 -1.99 -18.75
CA ILE A 84 -22.09 -2.03 -17.28
C ILE A 84 -23.12 -3.10 -16.93
N GLN A 85 -22.67 -4.17 -16.28
CA GLN A 85 -23.54 -5.28 -15.86
C GLN A 85 -24.32 -4.92 -14.60
N ALA A 86 -23.63 -4.37 -13.60
CA ALA A 86 -24.23 -3.98 -12.34
C ALA A 86 -23.39 -2.89 -11.67
N PHE A 87 -24.00 -2.09 -10.81
CA PHE A 87 -23.28 -1.17 -9.95
C PHE A 87 -24.02 -0.96 -8.63
N MET A 88 -23.25 -0.57 -7.61
CA MET A 88 -23.76 -0.03 -6.36
C MET A 88 -23.05 1.30 -6.09
N PRO A 89 -23.79 2.41 -5.88
CA PRO A 89 -23.19 3.67 -5.43
C PRO A 89 -22.46 3.51 -4.10
N LEU A 90 -21.70 4.53 -3.69
CA LEU A 90 -21.06 4.54 -2.37
C LEU A 90 -22.12 4.47 -1.27
N THR A 91 -22.22 3.32 -0.62
CA THR A 91 -23.13 3.07 0.49
C THR A 91 -22.35 2.86 1.78
N ASP A 92 -22.99 3.23 2.89
CA ASP A 92 -22.50 2.89 4.20
C ASP A 92 -22.87 1.42 4.48
N VAL A 93 -21.85 0.54 4.59
CA VAL A 93 -22.05 -0.88 4.87
C VAL A 93 -21.98 -1.17 6.37
N SER A 94 -22.51 -0.26 7.19
CA SER A 94 -22.49 -0.37 8.65
C SER A 94 -23.38 -1.46 9.23
N SER A 95 -24.47 -1.78 8.54
CA SER A 95 -25.44 -2.78 8.98
C SER A 95 -25.21 -4.14 8.33
N ASP A 96 -25.56 -5.19 9.06
CA ASP A 96 -25.46 -6.56 8.55
C ASP A 96 -26.33 -6.77 7.30
N HIS A 97 -27.47 -6.05 7.21
CA HIS A 97 -28.32 -6.08 6.04
C HIS A 97 -27.67 -5.42 4.81
N ALA A 98 -27.09 -4.23 4.96
CA ALA A 98 -26.38 -3.56 3.86
C ALA A 98 -25.18 -4.39 3.37
N LYS A 99 -24.47 -5.06 4.28
CA LYS A 99 -23.41 -6.01 3.92
C LYS A 99 -23.95 -7.22 3.17
N ALA A 100 -25.05 -7.82 3.63
CA ALA A 100 -25.67 -8.95 2.96
C ALA A 100 -26.10 -8.59 1.54
N ASP A 101 -26.76 -7.44 1.36
CA ASP A 101 -27.19 -6.94 0.04
C ASP A 101 -25.99 -6.69 -0.89
N PHE A 102 -24.92 -6.09 -0.36
CA PHE A 102 -23.68 -5.88 -1.11
C PHE A 102 -23.09 -7.20 -1.61
N LYS A 103 -22.97 -8.22 -0.73
CA LYS A 103 -22.44 -9.53 -1.10
C LYS A 103 -23.33 -10.29 -2.06
N GLN A 104 -24.65 -10.26 -1.86
CA GLN A 104 -25.61 -10.92 -2.73
C GLN A 104 -25.53 -10.37 -4.16
N LYS A 105 -25.38 -9.03 -4.32
CA LYS A 105 -25.20 -8.46 -5.66
C LYS A 105 -23.91 -8.91 -6.34
N LEU A 106 -22.84 -9.15 -5.58
CA LEU A 106 -21.59 -9.71 -6.12
C LEU A 106 -21.75 -11.18 -6.51
N ASP A 107 -22.54 -11.96 -5.77
CA ASP A 107 -22.81 -13.37 -6.08
C ASP A 107 -23.62 -13.57 -7.36
N LEU A 108 -24.40 -12.56 -7.76
CA LEU A 108 -25.19 -12.56 -8.99
C LEU A 108 -24.39 -12.15 -10.24
N LEU A 109 -23.10 -11.80 -10.09
CA LEU A 109 -22.28 -11.40 -11.23
C LEU A 109 -21.87 -12.62 -12.06
N GLU A 110 -22.13 -12.51 -13.36
CA GLU A 110 -21.74 -13.46 -14.39
C GLU A 110 -20.61 -12.92 -15.24
N ARG A 111 -19.74 -13.81 -15.73
CA ARG A 111 -18.58 -13.45 -16.55
C ARG A 111 -18.81 -13.77 -18.01
N PHE A 112 -19.01 -12.73 -18.82
CA PHE A 112 -19.33 -12.86 -20.23
C PHE A 112 -18.99 -11.57 -20.99
N GLY A 113 -19.03 -11.67 -22.32
CA GLY A 113 -18.77 -10.52 -23.18
C GLY A 113 -17.28 -10.17 -23.24
N ARG A 114 -17.00 -9.03 -23.87
CA ARG A 114 -15.63 -8.51 -24.03
C ARG A 114 -15.31 -7.48 -22.94
N THR A 115 -14.24 -6.70 -23.09
CA THR A 115 -13.68 -5.87 -22.01
C THR A 115 -13.57 -4.41 -22.42
N ASP A 116 -14.44 -3.55 -21.85
CA ASP A 116 -14.35 -2.09 -21.98
C ASP A 116 -13.96 -1.44 -20.63
N THR A 117 -12.67 -1.50 -20.29
CA THR A 117 -12.16 -0.90 -19.04
C THR A 117 -12.42 0.60 -18.95
N GLY A 118 -12.38 1.31 -20.08
CA GLY A 118 -12.71 2.74 -20.15
C GLY A 118 -14.14 3.02 -19.69
N LEU A 119 -15.11 2.23 -20.14
CA LEU A 119 -16.51 2.34 -19.71
C LEU A 119 -16.66 2.09 -18.21
N GLY A 120 -16.02 1.02 -17.70
CA GLY A 120 -16.03 0.67 -16.27
C GLY A 120 -15.45 1.79 -15.39
N LEU A 121 -14.26 2.30 -15.75
CA LEU A 121 -13.61 3.40 -15.04
C LEU A 121 -14.42 4.70 -15.10
N LYS A 122 -15.02 5.02 -16.25
CA LYS A 122 -15.85 6.23 -16.41
C LYS A 122 -17.08 6.18 -15.52
N LYS A 123 -17.78 5.04 -15.47
CA LYS A 123 -18.91 4.86 -14.55
C LYS A 123 -18.46 4.90 -13.09
N GLY A 124 -17.29 4.33 -12.79
CA GLY A 124 -16.69 4.44 -11.47
C GLY A 124 -16.46 5.90 -11.07
N TRP A 125 -15.77 6.65 -11.92
CA TRP A 125 -15.52 8.08 -11.69
C TRP A 125 -16.81 8.88 -11.49
N GLU A 126 -17.84 8.61 -12.29
CA GLU A 126 -19.17 9.22 -12.13
C GLU A 126 -19.75 8.96 -10.73
N LEU A 127 -19.75 7.72 -10.25
CA LEU A 127 -20.29 7.36 -8.94
C LEU A 127 -19.48 7.94 -7.78
N LEU A 128 -18.15 8.00 -7.91
CA LEU A 128 -17.27 8.59 -6.90
C LEU A 128 -17.49 10.10 -6.80
N ASN A 129 -17.54 10.78 -7.95
CA ASN A 129 -17.64 12.24 -8.03
C ASN A 129 -19.06 12.76 -7.77
N ALA A 130 -20.09 11.91 -7.93
CA ALA A 130 -21.47 12.24 -7.56
C ALA A 130 -21.61 12.51 -6.04
N VAL A 131 -20.66 12.05 -5.23
CA VAL A 131 -20.62 12.31 -3.80
C VAL A 131 -19.55 13.36 -3.54
N ASN A 132 -19.93 14.57 -3.13
CA ASN A 132 -18.97 15.57 -2.64
C ASN A 132 -18.42 15.09 -1.28
N THR A 133 -17.33 14.34 -1.32
CA THR A 133 -16.77 13.73 -0.12
C THR A 133 -15.71 14.64 0.49
N ALA A 134 -15.96 15.16 1.69
CA ALA A 134 -14.89 15.56 2.62
C ALA A 134 -14.04 14.34 3.09
N ARG A 135 -14.44 13.12 2.69
CA ARG A 135 -13.79 11.83 2.97
C ARG A 135 -12.57 11.61 2.09
N LYS A 136 -11.62 10.80 2.57
CA LYS A 136 -10.54 10.27 1.73
C LYS A 136 -11.11 9.23 0.77
N SER A 137 -10.96 9.46 -0.53
CA SER A 137 -11.59 8.65 -1.57
C SER A 137 -10.55 7.98 -2.47
N CYS A 138 -10.79 6.73 -2.88
CA CYS A 138 -9.97 6.04 -3.86
C CYS A 138 -10.81 5.12 -4.77
N MET A 139 -10.23 4.79 -5.92
CA MET A 139 -10.76 3.77 -6.82
C MET A 139 -9.84 2.55 -6.82
N VAL A 140 -10.41 1.37 -7.00
CA VAL A 140 -9.67 0.11 -7.08
C VAL A 140 -10.15 -0.66 -8.30
N LEU A 141 -9.31 -0.76 -9.33
CA LEU A 141 -9.58 -1.50 -10.56
C LEU A 141 -9.07 -2.95 -10.44
N LEU A 142 -9.95 -3.93 -10.68
CA LEU A 142 -9.64 -5.36 -10.74
C LEU A 142 -9.89 -5.86 -12.15
N THR A 143 -8.85 -6.35 -12.81
CA THR A 143 -8.90 -6.79 -14.22
C THR A 143 -7.69 -7.66 -14.55
N ASP A 144 -7.74 -8.40 -15.65
CA ASP A 144 -6.57 -8.99 -16.29
C ASP A 144 -5.84 -7.99 -17.22
N GLY A 145 -6.35 -6.77 -17.38
CA GLY A 145 -5.61 -5.67 -17.99
C GLY A 145 -5.66 -5.63 -19.52
N GLU A 146 -6.63 -6.33 -20.13
CA GLU A 146 -6.86 -6.28 -21.57
C GLU A 146 -8.10 -5.44 -21.91
N ILE A 147 -7.98 -4.55 -22.90
CA ILE A 147 -9.14 -3.93 -23.53
C ILE A 147 -9.39 -4.71 -24.82
N ASP A 148 -10.51 -5.40 -24.87
CA ASP A 148 -10.99 -6.11 -26.05
C ASP A 148 -12.41 -5.65 -26.37
N LEU A 149 -12.62 -5.16 -27.58
CA LEU A 149 -13.91 -4.71 -28.06
C LEU A 149 -14.14 -5.24 -29.47
N ASN A 150 -15.41 -5.44 -29.83
CA ASN A 150 -15.74 -5.86 -31.18
C ASN A 150 -15.30 -4.77 -32.18
N PRO A 151 -14.43 -5.07 -33.17
CA PRO A 151 -13.98 -4.08 -34.15
C PRO A 151 -15.12 -3.48 -34.99
N ALA A 152 -16.24 -4.19 -35.12
CA ALA A 152 -17.44 -3.72 -35.80
C ALA A 152 -18.48 -3.08 -34.84
N GLY A 153 -18.14 -2.93 -33.56
CA GLY A 153 -19.01 -2.32 -32.55
C GLY A 153 -19.08 -0.80 -32.64
N GLN A 154 -20.05 -0.21 -31.95
CA GLN A 154 -20.19 1.26 -31.87
C GLN A 154 -19.06 1.95 -31.08
N ARG A 155 -18.46 1.23 -30.12
CA ARG A 155 -17.31 1.69 -29.35
C ARG A 155 -16.07 0.92 -29.78
N THR A 156 -14.97 1.64 -29.93
CA THR A 156 -13.67 1.11 -30.32
C THR A 156 -12.73 0.98 -29.11
N VAL A 157 -11.65 0.22 -29.29
CA VAL A 157 -10.56 0.12 -28.30
C VAL A 157 -9.96 1.51 -28.00
N ASP A 158 -9.88 2.39 -29.00
CA ASP A 158 -9.33 3.73 -28.81
C ASP A 158 -10.28 4.65 -28.03
N ASP A 159 -11.60 4.52 -28.21
CA ASP A 159 -12.58 5.21 -27.36
C ASP A 159 -12.43 4.80 -25.89
N SER A 160 -12.27 3.49 -25.64
CA SER A 160 -12.05 2.95 -24.30
C SER A 160 -10.75 3.49 -23.70
N ARG A 161 -9.64 3.46 -24.45
CA ARG A 161 -8.35 4.05 -24.02
C ARG A 161 -8.44 5.54 -23.74
N GLN A 162 -9.21 6.28 -24.53
CA GLN A 162 -9.44 7.71 -24.30
C GLN A 162 -10.21 7.93 -23.00
N ASP A 163 -11.27 7.16 -22.73
CA ASP A 163 -12.01 7.21 -21.47
C ASP A 163 -11.11 6.88 -20.27
N VAL A 164 -10.25 5.84 -20.36
CA VAL A 164 -9.24 5.53 -19.33
C VAL A 164 -8.33 6.74 -19.08
N GLN A 165 -7.77 7.34 -20.14
CA GLN A 165 -6.85 8.46 -20.01
C GLN A 165 -7.53 9.71 -19.44
N GLN A 166 -8.78 9.96 -19.76
CA GLN A 166 -9.59 11.03 -19.17
C GLN A 166 -9.78 10.82 -17.67
N VAL A 167 -10.23 9.64 -17.25
CA VAL A 167 -10.46 9.33 -15.83
C VAL A 167 -9.16 9.40 -15.03
N VAL A 168 -8.06 8.85 -15.55
CA VAL A 168 -6.74 8.90 -14.89
C VAL A 168 -6.27 10.35 -14.71
N ASN A 169 -6.44 11.19 -15.72
CA ASN A 169 -6.08 12.61 -15.62
C ASN A 169 -6.94 13.36 -14.60
N GLN A 170 -8.25 13.11 -14.59
CA GLN A 170 -9.17 13.69 -13.62
C GLN A 170 -8.84 13.25 -12.20
N ALA A 171 -8.59 11.95 -11.99
CA ALA A 171 -8.20 11.41 -10.70
C ALA A 171 -6.89 12.00 -10.20
N ALA A 172 -5.86 12.07 -11.05
CA ALA A 172 -4.58 12.70 -10.71
C ALA A 172 -4.73 14.19 -10.34
N ALA A 173 -5.53 14.95 -11.11
CA ALA A 173 -5.78 16.37 -10.83
C ALA A 173 -6.49 16.58 -9.49
N ASN A 174 -7.40 15.68 -9.11
CA ASN A 174 -8.12 15.71 -7.84
C ASN A 174 -7.39 14.97 -6.70
N LYS A 175 -6.17 14.46 -6.94
CA LYS A 175 -5.39 13.66 -5.98
C LYS A 175 -6.15 12.44 -5.44
N ILE A 176 -6.97 11.82 -6.29
CA ILE A 176 -7.70 10.60 -6.00
C ILE A 176 -6.88 9.42 -6.55
N PRO A 177 -6.34 8.52 -5.70
CA PRO A 177 -5.57 7.38 -6.15
C PRO A 177 -6.47 6.34 -6.84
N ILE A 178 -5.99 5.77 -7.95
CA ILE A 178 -6.56 4.60 -8.62
C ILE A 178 -5.60 3.43 -8.42
N TYR A 179 -5.91 2.55 -7.48
CA TYR A 179 -5.17 1.30 -7.31
C TYR A 179 -5.57 0.31 -8.39
N THR A 180 -4.63 -0.52 -8.84
CA THR A 180 -4.92 -1.59 -9.81
C THR A 180 -4.51 -2.93 -9.23
N ILE A 181 -5.32 -3.95 -9.50
CA ILE A 181 -5.08 -5.33 -9.09
C ILE A 181 -5.22 -6.18 -10.35
N GLY A 182 -4.08 -6.66 -10.82
CA GLY A 182 -4.00 -7.67 -11.87
C GLY A 182 -4.48 -9.01 -11.33
N MET A 183 -5.42 -9.64 -12.02
CA MET A 183 -5.94 -10.96 -11.64
C MET A 183 -5.22 -12.05 -12.44
N GLY A 184 -4.76 -13.11 -11.74
CA GLY A 184 -4.23 -14.33 -12.34
C GLY A 184 -2.71 -14.52 -12.27
N HIS A 185 -2.25 -15.74 -12.59
CA HIS A 185 -0.87 -16.17 -12.35
C HIS A 185 0.12 -15.72 -13.44
N ASN A 186 -0.32 -15.51 -14.70
CA ASN A 186 0.57 -15.35 -15.87
C ASN A 186 0.06 -14.40 -16.99
N GLY A 187 -1.10 -13.75 -16.84
CA GLY A 187 -1.79 -13.09 -17.97
C GLY A 187 -2.00 -11.58 -17.83
N ALA A 188 -1.83 -11.00 -16.65
CA ALA A 188 -2.22 -9.60 -16.47
C ALA A 188 -1.26 -8.64 -17.20
N ASN A 189 -1.79 -7.63 -17.92
CA ASN A 189 -0.96 -6.55 -18.47
C ASN A 189 -0.48 -5.60 -17.36
N LEU A 190 0.47 -6.09 -16.57
CA LEU A 190 0.97 -5.40 -15.38
C LEU A 190 1.58 -4.04 -15.70
N THR A 191 2.24 -3.89 -16.85
CA THR A 191 2.84 -2.61 -17.26
C THR A 191 1.78 -1.52 -17.46
N TRP A 192 0.66 -1.87 -18.11
CA TRP A 192 -0.44 -0.93 -18.31
C TRP A 192 -1.14 -0.58 -16.99
N LEU A 193 -1.39 -1.58 -16.14
CA LEU A 193 -1.99 -1.39 -14.81
C LEU A 193 -1.09 -0.56 -13.88
N GLN A 194 0.23 -0.74 -13.94
CA GLN A 194 1.21 0.08 -13.25
C GLN A 194 1.21 1.54 -13.74
N THR A 195 0.98 1.76 -15.03
CA THR A 195 0.88 3.11 -15.61
C THR A 195 -0.34 3.85 -15.09
N ILE A 196 -1.50 3.19 -15.02
CA ILE A 196 -2.74 3.76 -14.45
C ILE A 196 -2.51 4.17 -12.99
N ALA A 197 -2.00 3.23 -12.18
CA ALA A 197 -1.78 3.48 -10.77
C ALA A 197 -0.72 4.58 -10.52
N GLY A 198 0.43 4.47 -11.20
CA GLY A 198 1.53 5.41 -11.04
C GLY A 198 1.16 6.86 -11.40
N LYS A 199 0.35 7.07 -12.46
CA LYS A 199 -0.13 8.41 -12.84
C LYS A 199 -1.01 9.08 -11.78
N THR A 200 -1.64 8.30 -10.90
CA THR A 200 -2.50 8.80 -9.82
C THR A 200 -1.83 8.76 -8.44
N GLY A 201 -0.54 8.41 -8.37
CA GLY A 201 0.20 8.26 -7.12
C GLY A 201 -0.14 6.98 -6.33
N ALA A 202 -0.80 6.02 -6.97
CA ALA A 202 -1.15 4.73 -6.40
C ALA A 202 -0.19 3.62 -6.87
N THR A 203 -0.38 2.42 -6.35
CA THR A 203 0.43 1.23 -6.67
C THR A 203 -0.43 0.16 -7.36
N SER A 204 0.20 -0.63 -8.23
CA SER A 204 -0.39 -1.81 -8.85
C SER A 204 0.02 -3.08 -8.12
N TYR A 205 -0.92 -4.00 -7.96
CA TYR A 205 -0.74 -5.30 -7.29
C TYR A 205 -1.08 -6.44 -8.24
N LEU A 206 -0.59 -7.63 -7.91
CA LEU A 206 -0.99 -8.89 -8.53
C LEU A 206 -1.65 -9.74 -7.44
N ALA A 207 -2.85 -10.24 -7.71
CA ALA A 207 -3.54 -11.19 -6.85
C ALA A 207 -3.60 -12.54 -7.59
N ALA A 208 -2.75 -13.48 -7.18
CA ALA A 208 -2.70 -14.82 -7.76
C ALA A 208 -3.37 -15.86 -6.85
N SER A 209 -3.53 -15.54 -5.56
CA SER A 209 -4.06 -16.43 -4.54
C SER A 209 -4.81 -15.66 -3.44
N PRO A 210 -5.69 -16.32 -2.66
CA PRO A 210 -6.31 -15.72 -1.48
C PRO A 210 -5.32 -15.12 -0.48
N GLN A 211 -4.13 -15.71 -0.35
CA GLN A 211 -3.11 -15.31 0.61
C GLN A 211 -2.47 -13.95 0.27
N ASP A 212 -2.67 -13.44 -0.95
CA ASP A 212 -2.21 -12.13 -1.40
C ASP A 212 -3.13 -10.99 -0.93
N LEU A 213 -4.40 -11.29 -0.64
CA LEU A 213 -5.43 -10.29 -0.32
C LEU A 213 -5.03 -9.34 0.84
N PRO A 214 -4.43 -9.79 1.97
CA PRO A 214 -4.04 -8.89 3.05
C PRO A 214 -3.02 -7.85 2.63
N ALA A 215 -2.06 -8.20 1.76
CA ALA A 215 -1.03 -7.26 1.33
C ALA A 215 -1.64 -6.15 0.46
N VAL A 216 -2.57 -6.54 -0.42
CA VAL A 216 -3.36 -5.62 -1.24
C VAL A 216 -4.20 -4.70 -0.33
N PHE A 217 -4.92 -5.26 0.64
CA PHE A 217 -5.70 -4.46 1.59
C PHE A 217 -4.86 -3.53 2.43
N ASN A 218 -3.76 -4.01 3.02
CA ASN A 218 -2.90 -3.17 3.85
C ASN A 218 -2.26 -2.05 3.06
N SER A 219 -2.11 -2.20 1.75
CA SER A 219 -1.55 -1.12 0.94
C SER A 219 -2.62 -0.11 0.50
N ILE A 220 -3.84 -0.57 0.21
CA ILE A 220 -5.00 0.31 -0.06
C ILE A 220 -5.40 1.04 1.21
N LEU A 221 -5.37 0.35 2.36
CA LEU A 221 -5.83 0.87 3.64
C LEU A 221 -4.73 1.56 4.46
N GLY A 222 -3.55 0.96 4.56
CA GLY A 222 -2.45 1.46 5.38
C GLY A 222 -1.81 2.75 4.86
N ALA A 223 -1.98 3.07 3.57
CA ALA A 223 -1.54 4.35 3.00
C ALA A 223 -2.35 5.56 3.50
N GLY A 224 -3.51 5.34 4.14
CA GLY A 224 -4.41 6.40 4.56
C GLY A 224 -5.07 6.26 5.94
N PHE A 225 -5.04 5.06 6.55
CA PHE A 225 -5.91 4.72 7.68
C PHE A 225 -5.13 4.15 8.87
N LYS A 226 -5.56 4.50 10.09
CA LYS A 226 -4.93 4.14 11.38
C LYS A 226 -5.10 2.66 11.74
N THR A 227 -4.77 1.77 10.84
CA THR A 227 -4.85 0.33 11.02
C THR A 227 -3.46 -0.23 11.33
N ALA A 228 -3.32 -0.94 12.44
CA ALA A 228 -2.14 -1.77 12.65
C ALA A 228 -2.48 -3.18 12.17
N ALA A 229 -1.84 -3.59 11.07
CA ALA A 229 -1.76 -5.00 10.70
C ALA A 229 -0.62 -5.63 11.50
N SER A 230 -0.88 -6.71 12.21
CA SER A 230 0.15 -7.42 12.95
C SER A 230 -0.07 -8.93 12.86
N SER A 231 1.02 -9.69 12.79
CA SER A 231 1.06 -11.16 12.80
C SER A 231 0.31 -11.81 11.63
N ALA A 232 1.07 -12.13 10.56
CA ALA A 232 0.69 -13.17 9.61
C ALA A 232 1.26 -14.50 10.14
N ALA A 233 0.43 -15.34 10.74
CA ALA A 233 0.79 -16.73 11.03
C ALA A 233 0.27 -17.61 9.88
N SER A 234 1.02 -18.64 9.51
CA SER A 234 0.57 -19.63 8.54
C SER A 234 0.63 -21.01 9.18
N VAL A 235 -0.40 -21.83 8.91
CA VAL A 235 -0.46 -23.21 9.39
C VAL A 235 -1.00 -24.10 8.28
N LEU A 236 -0.57 -25.36 8.25
CA LEU A 236 -1.16 -26.38 7.40
C LEU A 236 -2.40 -26.95 8.09
N ALA A 237 -3.51 -27.00 7.37
CA ALA A 237 -4.72 -27.62 7.83
C ALA A 237 -4.54 -29.15 7.91
N SER A 238 -5.00 -29.75 9.02
CA SER A 238 -4.81 -31.19 9.27
C SER A 238 -5.97 -32.06 8.77
N GLY A 239 -7.04 -31.46 8.23
CA GLY A 239 -8.32 -32.14 7.97
C GLY A 239 -9.22 -32.29 9.21
N GLY A 240 -8.64 -32.17 10.41
CA GLY A 240 -9.34 -32.17 11.68
C GLY A 240 -9.52 -30.77 12.25
N THR A 241 -10.24 -30.69 13.37
CA THR A 241 -10.38 -29.46 14.14
C THR A 241 -9.03 -29.07 14.75
N GLN A 242 -8.57 -27.86 14.48
CA GLN A 242 -7.32 -27.30 14.98
C GLN A 242 -7.61 -26.04 15.80
N GLN A 243 -6.78 -25.81 16.81
CA GLN A 243 -6.87 -24.63 17.67
C GLN A 243 -5.53 -23.90 17.68
N MET A 244 -5.59 -22.57 17.68
CA MET A 244 -4.42 -21.71 17.80
C MET A 244 -4.72 -20.46 18.62
N LYS A 245 -3.67 -19.80 19.10
CA LYS A 245 -3.78 -18.56 19.88
C LYS A 245 -3.28 -17.38 19.07
N VAL A 246 -4.13 -16.36 18.94
CA VAL A 246 -3.80 -15.09 18.31
C VAL A 246 -3.66 -14.03 19.39
N LYS A 247 -2.54 -13.30 19.37
CA LYS A 247 -2.29 -12.20 20.29
C LYS A 247 -2.70 -10.88 19.64
N ILE A 248 -3.80 -10.31 20.12
CA ILE A 248 -4.25 -8.95 19.82
C ILE A 248 -3.31 -7.95 20.55
N PRO A 249 -2.75 -6.95 19.85
CA PRO A 249 -1.96 -5.89 20.45
C PRO A 249 -2.69 -5.18 21.60
N GLY A 250 -1.94 -4.67 22.56
CA GLY A 250 -2.51 -3.81 23.61
C GLY A 250 -2.95 -2.44 23.07
N GLY A 251 -3.80 -1.75 23.82
CA GLY A 251 -4.30 -0.42 23.49
C GLY A 251 -5.82 -0.34 23.52
N ARG A 252 -6.37 0.86 23.27
CA ARG A 252 -7.82 1.07 23.16
C ARG A 252 -8.30 0.67 21.78
N ILE A 253 -8.49 -0.63 21.56
CA ILE A 253 -8.98 -1.17 20.28
C ILE A 253 -10.50 -1.07 20.25
N ALA A 254 -11.04 -0.40 19.23
CA ALA A 254 -12.49 -0.35 19.01
C ALA A 254 -12.99 -1.63 18.33
N GLU A 255 -12.20 -2.17 17.39
CA GLU A 255 -12.50 -3.38 16.64
C GLU A 255 -11.21 -4.14 16.30
N ALA A 256 -11.23 -5.45 16.49
CA ALA A 256 -10.20 -6.38 16.02
C ALA A 256 -10.82 -7.38 15.03
N ASN A 257 -10.21 -7.51 13.85
CA ASN A 257 -10.57 -8.46 12.82
C ASN A 257 -9.47 -9.51 12.68
N ILE A 258 -9.76 -10.75 13.09
CA ILE A 258 -8.90 -11.90 12.81
C ILE A 258 -9.38 -12.49 11.49
N ILE A 259 -8.53 -12.46 10.49
CA ILE A 259 -8.82 -12.89 9.11
C ILE A 259 -8.06 -14.18 8.86
N LEU A 260 -8.79 -15.27 8.64
CA LEU A 260 -8.23 -16.55 8.21
C LEU A 260 -8.43 -16.64 6.70
N LEU A 261 -7.36 -16.93 5.96
CA LEU A 261 -7.37 -17.06 4.50
C LEU A 261 -6.90 -18.43 4.11
N SER A 262 -7.61 -19.04 3.18
CA SER A 262 -7.38 -20.42 2.75
C SER A 262 -7.83 -20.60 1.31
N SER A 263 -7.32 -21.63 0.65
CA SER A 263 -7.72 -21.95 -0.72
C SER A 263 -9.11 -22.59 -0.73
N SER A 264 -9.45 -23.34 0.31
CA SER A 264 -10.73 -24.00 0.51
C SER A 264 -11.54 -23.38 1.66
N PRO A 265 -12.89 -23.47 1.65
CA PRO A 265 -13.72 -22.93 2.73
C PRO A 265 -13.40 -23.58 4.08
N LEU A 266 -13.22 -22.77 5.12
CA LEU A 266 -13.04 -23.26 6.48
C LEU A 266 -14.38 -23.62 7.13
N GLN A 267 -14.35 -24.67 7.95
CA GLN A 267 -15.46 -25.15 8.74
C GLN A 267 -15.18 -24.92 10.23
N GLU A 268 -16.23 -24.96 11.05
CA GLU A 268 -16.14 -24.89 12.52
C GLU A 268 -15.33 -23.67 13.04
N VAL A 269 -15.33 -22.56 12.29
CA VAL A 269 -14.57 -21.36 12.66
C VAL A 269 -15.22 -20.69 13.87
N GLN A 270 -14.49 -20.62 14.98
CA GLN A 270 -14.95 -20.07 16.24
C GLN A 270 -13.82 -19.35 16.99
N ALA A 271 -14.17 -18.35 17.80
CA ALA A 271 -13.25 -17.73 18.74
C ALA A 271 -13.72 -17.91 20.17
N PHE A 272 -12.79 -18.25 21.04
CA PHE A 272 -12.96 -18.36 22.48
C PHE A 272 -12.28 -17.16 23.13
N CYS A 273 -13.08 -16.14 23.44
CA CYS A 273 -12.65 -15.00 24.24
C CYS A 273 -13.82 -14.40 25.00
N GLN A 274 -13.52 -13.70 26.09
CA GLN A 274 -14.51 -12.93 26.84
C GLN A 274 -14.68 -11.56 26.15
N SER A 275 -15.67 -11.46 25.26
CA SER A 275 -16.11 -10.19 24.66
C SER A 275 -17.63 -10.21 24.47
N LYS A 276 -18.25 -9.03 24.62
CA LYS A 276 -19.72 -8.87 24.54
C LYS A 276 -20.28 -9.03 23.13
N LYS A 277 -19.46 -8.83 22.09
CA LYS A 277 -19.91 -8.95 20.69
C LYS A 277 -18.80 -9.51 19.80
N ILE A 278 -18.96 -10.78 19.46
CA ILE A 278 -18.11 -11.52 18.51
C ILE A 278 -19.01 -11.93 17.34
N THR A 279 -18.56 -11.65 16.13
CA THR A 279 -19.23 -12.07 14.90
C THR A 279 -18.26 -12.87 14.05
N VAL A 280 -18.67 -14.05 13.61
CA VAL A 280 -17.92 -14.86 12.65
C VAL A 280 -18.62 -14.80 11.31
N THR A 281 -17.85 -14.55 10.26
CA THR A 281 -18.34 -14.53 8.88
C THR A 281 -17.46 -15.44 8.04
N ASN A 282 -18.07 -16.39 7.35
CA ASN A 282 -17.38 -17.35 6.50
C ASN A 282 -17.69 -17.04 5.03
N SER A 283 -16.70 -17.24 4.18
CA SER A 283 -16.81 -17.17 2.73
C SER A 283 -15.98 -18.29 2.09
N ARG A 284 -15.78 -18.25 0.77
CA ARG A 284 -15.07 -19.34 0.05
C ARG A 284 -13.58 -19.41 0.37
N HIS A 285 -12.94 -18.24 0.46
CA HIS A 285 -11.48 -18.16 0.64
C HIS A 285 -11.05 -17.44 1.91
N TYR A 286 -12.03 -17.10 2.76
CA TYR A 286 -11.74 -16.42 4.01
C TYR A 286 -12.76 -16.71 5.10
N SER A 287 -12.35 -16.49 6.33
CA SER A 287 -13.24 -16.34 7.48
C SER A 287 -12.78 -15.17 8.32
N VAL A 288 -13.70 -14.30 8.72
CA VAL A 288 -13.43 -13.14 9.57
C VAL A 288 -14.08 -13.35 10.92
N ILE A 289 -13.28 -13.25 11.97
CA ILE A 289 -13.74 -13.15 13.35
C ILE A 289 -13.59 -11.67 13.75
N LYS A 290 -14.72 -10.99 13.86
CA LYS A 290 -14.81 -9.60 14.29
C LYS A 290 -15.13 -9.54 15.77
N ILE A 291 -14.26 -8.87 16.53
CA ILE A 291 -14.38 -8.69 17.98
C ILE A 291 -14.46 -7.20 18.27
N ILE A 292 -15.60 -6.75 18.80
CA ILE A 292 -15.80 -5.36 19.19
C ILE A 292 -15.24 -5.17 20.60
N ARG A 293 -14.37 -4.16 20.77
CA ARG A 293 -13.71 -3.81 22.04
C ARG A 293 -13.17 -5.05 22.78
N PRO A 294 -12.15 -5.73 22.23
CA PRO A 294 -11.59 -6.93 22.86
C PRO A 294 -11.06 -6.61 24.27
N GLU A 295 -11.55 -7.33 25.29
CA GLU A 295 -11.09 -7.19 26.68
C GLU A 295 -9.83 -8.04 26.96
N GLN A 296 -9.60 -9.07 26.13
CA GLN A 296 -8.49 -10.01 26.24
C GLN A 296 -7.54 -9.86 25.06
N GLN A 297 -6.23 -9.89 25.33
CA GLN A 297 -5.20 -9.86 24.29
C GLN A 297 -4.97 -11.24 23.65
N ASN A 298 -5.21 -12.34 24.36
CA ASN A 298 -5.02 -13.68 23.80
C ASN A 298 -6.38 -14.28 23.45
N VAL A 299 -6.61 -14.49 22.16
CA VAL A 299 -7.84 -15.11 21.66
C VAL A 299 -7.48 -16.49 21.13
N ALA A 300 -8.12 -17.53 21.66
CA ALA A 300 -8.01 -18.85 21.07
C ALA A 300 -9.02 -18.97 19.93
N ILE A 301 -8.57 -19.35 18.75
CA ILE A 301 -9.42 -19.60 17.58
C ILE A 301 -9.37 -21.07 17.22
N GLN A 302 -10.51 -21.61 16.81
CA GLN A 302 -10.68 -22.95 16.32
C GLN A 302 -11.20 -22.89 14.89
N PHE A 303 -10.73 -23.80 14.05
CA PHE A 303 -11.21 -24.00 12.69
C PHE A 303 -10.89 -25.42 12.23
N LYS A 304 -11.53 -25.83 11.14
CA LYS A 304 -11.27 -27.06 10.41
C LYS A 304 -11.09 -26.72 8.93
N GLY A 305 -9.94 -27.05 8.37
CA GLY A 305 -9.64 -26.85 6.94
C GLY A 305 -9.42 -28.18 6.23
N GLU A 306 -9.40 -28.13 4.89
CA GLU A 306 -9.02 -29.29 4.07
C GLU A 306 -7.55 -29.69 4.33
N PRO A 307 -7.21 -30.98 4.38
CA PRO A 307 -5.83 -31.42 4.60
C PRO A 307 -4.85 -30.73 3.64
N ASP A 308 -3.71 -30.31 4.19
CA ASP A 308 -2.60 -29.65 3.48
C ASP A 308 -2.90 -28.25 2.92
N ASP A 309 -4.11 -27.70 3.11
CA ASP A 309 -4.39 -26.30 2.75
C ASP A 309 -3.67 -25.34 3.69
N VAL A 310 -3.11 -24.27 3.12
CA VAL A 310 -2.38 -23.25 3.87
C VAL A 310 -3.37 -22.22 4.40
N VAL A 311 -3.57 -22.25 5.72
CA VAL A 311 -4.38 -21.25 6.42
C VAL A 311 -3.48 -20.12 6.90
N LYS A 312 -3.62 -18.95 6.28
CA LYS A 312 -2.93 -17.71 6.67
C LYS A 312 -3.84 -16.88 7.57
N ILE A 313 -3.41 -16.67 8.80
CA ILE A 313 -4.11 -15.85 9.80
C ILE A 313 -3.46 -14.48 9.84
N SER A 314 -4.26 -13.43 9.68
CA SER A 314 -3.84 -12.03 9.78
C SER A 314 -4.73 -11.29 10.79
N LEU A 315 -4.17 -10.36 11.54
CA LEU A 315 -4.94 -9.48 12.43
C LEU A 315 -4.91 -8.05 11.92
N LEU A 316 -6.10 -7.46 11.80
CA LEU A 316 -6.31 -6.04 11.49
C LEU A 316 -7.06 -5.38 12.65
N SER A 317 -6.43 -4.40 13.31
CA SER A 317 -7.01 -3.70 14.46
C SER A 317 -7.27 -2.23 14.16
N TYR A 318 -8.44 -1.74 14.56
CA TYR A 318 -8.83 -0.33 14.55
C TYR A 318 -8.83 0.22 15.98
N TYR A 319 -8.06 1.29 16.21
CA TYR A 319 -7.90 1.91 17.52
C TYR A 319 -8.86 3.08 17.70
N GLU A 320 -9.41 3.22 18.90
CA GLU A 320 -10.18 4.41 19.27
C GLU A 320 -9.27 5.65 19.19
N PRO A 321 -9.74 6.76 18.59
CA PRO A 321 -8.97 8.00 18.63
C PRO A 321 -8.81 8.45 20.08
N VAL A 322 -7.56 8.66 20.50
CA VAL A 322 -7.25 9.25 21.80
C VAL A 322 -7.71 10.71 21.73
N ALA A 323 -8.66 11.10 22.58
CA ALA A 323 -9.05 12.50 22.71
C ALA A 323 -7.80 13.33 23.02
N ALA A 324 -7.50 14.32 22.18
CA ALA A 324 -6.43 15.26 22.46
C ALA A 324 -6.76 15.93 23.80
N ALA A 325 -5.82 15.88 24.75
CA ALA A 325 -5.96 16.61 26.01
C ALA A 325 -6.30 18.08 25.69
N PRO A 326 -7.22 18.72 26.43
CA PRO A 326 -7.51 20.12 26.21
C PRO A 326 -6.22 20.90 26.36
N ALA A 327 -5.81 21.60 25.29
CA ALA A 327 -4.64 22.45 25.32
C ALA A 327 -4.80 23.41 26.50
N GLY A 328 -3.90 23.29 27.49
CA GLY A 328 -3.86 24.19 28.62
C GLY A 328 -3.83 25.63 28.12
N THR A 329 -4.65 26.47 28.74
CA THR A 329 -4.81 27.88 28.43
C THR A 329 -3.48 28.60 28.60
N VAL A 330 -2.69 28.72 27.53
CA VAL A 330 -1.56 29.65 27.51
C VAL A 330 -2.12 31.00 27.12
N SER A 331 -2.29 31.86 28.12
CA SER A 331 -2.58 33.28 27.96
C SER A 331 -1.47 33.94 27.15
N SER A 332 -1.79 34.43 25.95
CA SER A 332 -0.93 35.36 25.23
C SER A 332 -1.65 36.71 25.12
N SER A 333 -1.01 37.71 25.72
CA SER A 333 -1.34 39.15 25.66
C SER A 333 -1.31 39.65 24.20
N PRO A 334 -2.18 40.59 23.79
CA PRO A 334 -2.25 41.01 22.40
C PRO A 334 -1.09 41.94 22.04
N ALA A 335 -0.26 41.53 21.08
CA ALA A 335 0.70 42.40 20.43
C ALA A 335 0.00 43.27 19.35
N SER A 336 0.34 44.56 19.35
CA SER A 336 -0.17 45.62 18.50
C SER A 336 0.05 45.40 16.99
N VAL A 337 -0.97 45.69 16.19
CA VAL A 337 -0.97 45.70 14.72
C VAL A 337 -0.29 46.97 14.16
N PRO A 338 0.66 46.90 13.21
CA PRO A 338 1.10 48.07 12.47
C PRO A 338 0.22 48.32 11.22
N LYS A 339 -0.04 49.61 10.95
CA LYS A 339 -0.80 50.09 9.79
C LYS A 339 -0.04 49.89 8.48
N ALA A 340 -0.81 49.62 7.42
CA ALA A 340 -0.37 49.39 6.06
C ALA A 340 0.37 50.60 5.46
N GLY A 341 1.59 50.34 4.98
CA GLY A 341 2.35 51.17 4.05
C GLY A 341 3.01 50.27 3.02
N ASP A 342 2.80 50.61 1.75
CA ASP A 342 3.19 49.98 0.48
C ASP A 342 4.11 48.74 0.48
N ALA A 343 3.56 47.68 -0.11
CA ALA A 343 4.10 46.32 -0.16
C ALA A 343 5.22 46.12 -1.20
N TRP A 344 6.39 46.69 -0.96
CA TRP A 344 7.62 46.31 -1.68
C TRP A 344 8.20 44.97 -1.19
N TRP A 345 7.88 44.55 0.04
CA TRP A 345 8.34 43.31 0.66
C TRP A 345 7.72 42.04 0.05
N ILE A 346 6.54 42.12 -0.59
CA ILE A 346 5.90 40.97 -1.25
C ILE A 346 6.67 40.54 -2.52
N LYS A 347 7.32 41.47 -3.23
CA LYS A 347 8.20 41.13 -4.36
C LYS A 347 9.54 40.55 -3.90
N ALA A 348 10.06 41.03 -2.77
CA ALA A 348 11.29 40.51 -2.17
C ALA A 348 11.10 39.07 -1.62
N THR A 349 9.96 38.76 -1.00
CA THR A 349 9.65 37.41 -0.50
C THR A 349 9.39 36.41 -1.62
N ALA A 350 8.74 36.83 -2.72
CA ALA A 350 8.56 35.97 -3.90
C ALA A 350 9.91 35.63 -4.58
N GLY A 351 10.83 36.59 -4.68
CA GLY A 351 12.18 36.35 -5.19
C GLY A 351 13.00 35.39 -4.32
N LEU A 352 12.88 35.51 -2.99
CA LEU A 352 13.55 34.60 -2.04
C LEU A 352 12.97 33.18 -2.10
N LEU A 353 11.65 33.05 -2.29
CA LEU A 353 10.97 31.75 -2.45
C LEU A 353 11.37 31.07 -3.76
N VAL A 354 11.49 31.83 -4.85
CA VAL A 354 11.98 31.30 -6.13
C VAL A 354 13.45 30.88 -6.02
N LEU A 355 14.30 31.65 -5.34
CA LEU A 355 15.68 31.26 -5.08
C LEU A 355 15.78 30.03 -4.16
N ALA A 356 14.91 29.90 -3.16
CA ALA A 356 14.84 28.72 -2.30
C ALA A 356 14.35 27.48 -3.06
N VAL A 357 13.40 27.63 -3.98
CA VAL A 357 12.92 26.54 -4.85
C VAL A 357 13.97 26.16 -5.89
N LEU A 358 14.66 27.13 -6.49
CA LEU A 358 15.77 26.86 -7.42
C LEU A 358 16.97 26.26 -6.70
N ALA A 359 17.28 26.69 -5.48
CA ALA A 359 18.27 26.04 -4.63
C ALA A 359 17.81 24.62 -4.27
N MET A 360 16.53 24.41 -3.94
CA MET A 360 15.98 23.08 -3.66
C MET A 360 16.04 22.16 -4.89
N ILE A 361 15.77 22.67 -6.10
CA ILE A 361 15.90 21.93 -7.37
C ILE A 361 17.37 21.64 -7.68
N TYR A 362 18.25 22.63 -7.54
CA TYR A 362 19.69 22.49 -7.69
C TYR A 362 20.27 21.47 -6.70
N TYR A 363 19.84 21.51 -5.43
CA TYR A 363 20.20 20.53 -4.41
C TYR A 363 19.56 19.17 -4.68
N ARG A 364 18.36 19.08 -5.27
CA ARG A 364 17.73 17.80 -5.69
C ARG A 364 18.51 17.10 -6.79
N GLU A 365 19.04 17.83 -7.75
CA GLU A 365 19.96 17.29 -8.77
C GLU A 365 21.34 16.97 -8.21
N LYS A 366 21.74 17.62 -7.10
CA LYS A 366 22.96 17.32 -6.35
C LYS A 366 22.78 16.35 -5.18
N VAL A 367 21.58 15.83 -4.91
CA VAL A 367 21.40 14.78 -3.89
C VAL A 367 22.23 13.60 -4.34
N SER A 368 23.30 13.37 -3.57
CA SER A 368 24.36 12.43 -3.89
C SER A 368 23.78 11.08 -4.25
N LYS A 369 24.28 10.50 -5.35
CA LYS A 369 24.25 9.05 -5.59
C LYS A 369 24.52 8.38 -4.24
N GLY A 370 23.58 7.57 -3.74
CA GLY A 370 23.72 6.90 -2.46
C GLY A 370 25.10 6.26 -2.37
N LYS A 371 25.78 6.44 -1.24
CA LYS A 371 27.06 5.77 -0.99
C LYS A 371 26.77 4.45 -0.31
N PHE A 372 27.46 3.40 -0.75
CA PHE A 372 27.55 2.17 0.01
C PHE A 372 28.27 2.46 1.33
N THR A 373 27.72 1.94 2.42
CA THR A 373 28.25 2.13 3.78
C THR A 373 28.30 0.80 4.51
N GLY A 374 29.40 0.51 5.20
CA GLY A 374 29.52 -0.66 6.07
C GLY A 374 30.21 -1.86 5.42
N LYS A 375 30.08 -3.05 6.02
CA LYS A 375 30.67 -4.29 5.51
C LYS A 375 29.63 -5.42 5.42
N MET A 376 29.85 -6.33 4.48
CA MET A 376 29.10 -7.57 4.36
C MET A 376 30.01 -8.73 4.74
N SER A 377 29.61 -9.53 5.72
CA SER A 377 30.36 -10.72 6.17
C SER A 377 29.64 -11.97 5.69
N ALA A 378 30.35 -12.92 5.09
CA ALA A 378 29.83 -14.16 4.54
C ALA A 378 30.37 -15.39 5.28
N CYS A 379 29.46 -16.33 5.60
CA CYS A 379 29.76 -17.66 6.11
C CYS A 379 29.08 -18.70 5.20
N TYR A 380 29.83 -19.69 4.74
CA TYR A 380 29.33 -20.77 3.90
C TYR A 380 28.86 -21.93 4.78
N LEU A 381 27.61 -22.33 4.62
CA LEU A 381 26.98 -23.42 5.37
C LEU A 381 26.74 -24.60 4.41
N GLY A 382 27.23 -25.79 4.77
CA GLY A 382 26.88 -27.04 4.09
C GLY A 382 27.54 -27.28 2.72
N LEU A 383 28.87 -27.21 2.63
CA LEU A 383 29.58 -27.82 1.50
C LEU A 383 29.57 -29.34 1.70
N ARG A 384 29.08 -30.11 0.72
CA ARG A 384 29.36 -31.55 0.66
C ARG A 384 30.88 -31.71 0.57
N GLU A 385 31.45 -32.14 1.69
CA GLU A 385 32.84 -32.55 1.92
C GLU A 385 33.46 -33.37 0.76
N PRO A 386 34.80 -33.36 0.63
CA PRO A 386 35.63 -34.02 1.62
C PRO A 386 36.11 -33.09 2.74
N ALA A 387 36.11 -33.68 3.93
CA ALA A 387 36.52 -33.17 5.23
C ALA A 387 37.73 -32.24 5.22
N GLY A 388 37.61 -31.14 5.96
CA GLY A 388 38.73 -30.61 6.74
C GLY A 388 39.11 -29.14 6.55
N GLU A 389 38.52 -28.39 5.63
CA GLU A 389 38.80 -26.94 5.52
C GLU A 389 37.62 -26.10 6.01
N GLU A 390 37.76 -25.60 7.24
CA GLU A 390 36.92 -24.52 7.79
C GLU A 390 37.10 -23.29 6.90
N VAL A 391 36.11 -23.01 6.02
CA VAL A 391 36.15 -21.84 5.14
C VAL A 391 36.14 -20.58 6.00
N SER A 392 37.28 -19.90 6.08
CA SER A 392 37.42 -18.69 6.89
C SER A 392 36.39 -17.63 6.49
N PRO A 393 35.69 -16.98 7.44
CA PRO A 393 34.68 -15.97 7.15
C PRO A 393 35.22 -14.87 6.24
N GLN A 394 34.56 -14.62 5.12
CA GLN A 394 34.96 -13.58 4.17
C GLN A 394 34.21 -12.29 4.46
N ALA A 395 34.90 -11.15 4.49
CA ALA A 395 34.27 -9.84 4.69
C ALA A 395 34.60 -8.89 3.54
N ALA A 396 33.56 -8.32 2.93
CA ALA A 396 33.66 -7.33 1.86
C ALA A 396 33.27 -5.94 2.37
N LEU A 397 34.16 -4.96 2.24
CA LEU A 397 33.90 -3.57 2.60
C LEU A 397 33.08 -2.91 1.48
N LEU A 398 31.85 -2.49 1.79
CA LEU A 398 30.93 -1.98 0.77
C LEU A 398 31.32 -0.58 0.30
N ASP A 399 32.03 0.17 1.13
CA ASP A 399 32.61 1.47 0.80
C ASP A 399 33.55 1.41 -0.43
N ASN A 400 34.15 0.25 -0.71
CA ASN A 400 35.02 0.04 -1.89
C ASN A 400 34.26 0.08 -3.22
N PHE A 401 32.94 -0.06 -3.18
CA PHE A 401 32.07 -0.03 -4.37
C PHE A 401 31.38 1.32 -4.58
N ASN A 402 31.77 2.34 -3.81
CA ASN A 402 31.25 3.69 -3.94
C ASN A 402 31.48 4.25 -5.35
N GLY A 403 30.39 4.75 -5.97
CA GLY A 403 30.39 5.22 -7.36
C GLY A 403 29.68 4.27 -8.32
N ARG A 404 29.50 2.99 -7.94
CA ARG A 404 28.63 2.06 -8.68
C ARG A 404 27.17 2.27 -8.28
N LYS A 405 26.25 2.18 -9.25
CA LYS A 405 24.80 2.27 -8.99
C LYS A 405 24.27 1.00 -8.31
N ARG A 406 24.83 -0.15 -8.69
CA ARG A 406 24.43 -1.48 -8.27
C ARG A 406 25.67 -2.38 -8.24
N ILE A 407 25.71 -3.30 -7.29
CA ILE A 407 26.69 -4.39 -7.22
C ILE A 407 25.96 -5.71 -7.07
N TYR A 408 26.60 -6.81 -7.42
CA TYR A 408 26.02 -8.15 -7.34
C TYR A 408 26.68 -8.94 -6.22
N LEU A 409 26.00 -9.97 -5.71
CA LEU A 409 26.58 -10.87 -4.70
C LEU A 409 27.91 -11.46 -5.18
N TRP A 410 27.99 -11.73 -6.48
CA TRP A 410 29.21 -12.17 -7.16
C TRP A 410 30.38 -11.16 -7.09
N ASP A 411 30.08 -9.86 -7.06
CA ASP A 411 31.11 -8.81 -6.93
C ASP A 411 31.70 -8.75 -5.51
N LEU A 412 30.92 -9.17 -4.51
CA LEU A 412 31.32 -9.18 -3.11
C LEU A 412 32.19 -10.40 -2.77
N PHE A 413 31.85 -11.56 -3.33
CA PHE A 413 32.50 -12.84 -3.04
C PHE A 413 32.69 -13.63 -4.34
N PRO A 414 33.85 -13.50 -5.03
CA PRO A 414 34.12 -14.24 -6.26
C PRO A 414 34.18 -15.75 -5.98
N ALA A 415 33.39 -16.52 -6.74
CA ALA A 415 33.16 -17.94 -6.47
C ALA A 415 34.37 -18.82 -6.82
N GLY A 416 34.90 -19.51 -5.82
CA GLY A 416 35.60 -20.79 -5.99
C GLY A 416 34.67 -22.01 -5.79
N GLN A 417 33.38 -21.81 -5.51
CA GLN A 417 32.47 -22.87 -5.02
C GLN A 417 31.01 -22.68 -5.49
N GLY A 418 30.73 -22.82 -6.78
CA GLY A 418 29.35 -23.12 -7.24
C GLY A 418 28.28 -22.02 -7.18
N LEU A 419 28.58 -20.78 -6.79
CA LEU A 419 27.59 -19.68 -6.62
C LEU A 419 27.06 -19.05 -7.93
N SER A 420 26.81 -19.83 -8.99
CA SER A 420 26.45 -19.33 -10.33
C SER A 420 25.22 -18.40 -10.34
N ALA A 421 24.27 -18.60 -9.42
CA ALA A 421 23.08 -17.77 -9.30
C ALA A 421 23.32 -16.40 -8.60
N GLY A 422 24.50 -16.18 -8.00
CA GLY A 422 24.87 -14.95 -7.31
C GLY A 422 24.96 -13.71 -8.22
N GLN A 423 25.04 -13.91 -9.53
CA GLN A 423 25.00 -12.83 -10.54
C GLN A 423 23.61 -12.18 -10.69
N LYS A 424 22.56 -12.79 -10.12
CA LYS A 424 21.18 -12.30 -10.17
C LYS A 424 20.66 -11.79 -8.82
N ILE A 425 21.52 -11.75 -7.81
CA ILE A 425 21.25 -11.14 -6.50
C ILE A 425 22.05 -9.84 -6.45
N TRP A 426 21.39 -8.71 -6.25
CA TRP A 426 22.01 -7.39 -6.36
C TRP A 426 21.77 -6.50 -5.15
N PHE A 427 22.66 -5.54 -4.95
CA PHE A 427 22.65 -4.57 -3.87
C PHE A 427 22.76 -3.15 -4.44
N GLU A 428 21.92 -2.23 -3.96
CA GLU A 428 21.96 -0.81 -4.30
C GLU A 428 22.03 0.05 -3.02
N PRO A 429 22.72 1.21 -3.07
CA PRO A 429 22.80 2.08 -1.91
C PRO A 429 21.45 2.76 -1.68
N GLY A 430 20.89 2.59 -0.48
CA GLY A 430 19.65 3.21 -0.03
C GLY A 430 19.89 4.52 0.74
N ASN A 431 18.82 5.15 1.19
CA ASN A 431 18.91 6.32 2.07
C ASN A 431 19.23 5.90 3.51
N ASN A 432 19.83 6.79 4.31
CA ASN A 432 20.03 6.59 5.76
C ASN A 432 20.85 5.33 6.13
N ARG A 433 22.00 5.10 5.49
CA ARG A 433 22.90 3.96 5.77
C ARG A 433 22.22 2.59 5.60
N SER A 434 21.31 2.49 4.62
CA SER A 434 20.64 1.23 4.26
C SER A 434 21.10 0.74 2.90
N ILE A 435 20.87 -0.54 2.64
CA ILE A 435 21.16 -1.16 1.34
C ILE A 435 19.89 -1.85 0.84
N VAL A 436 19.54 -1.61 -0.41
CA VAL A 436 18.45 -2.33 -1.06
C VAL A 436 19.01 -3.62 -1.63
N LEU A 437 18.57 -4.76 -1.11
CA LEU A 437 18.85 -6.10 -1.61
C LEU A 437 17.72 -6.51 -2.57
N GLY A 438 18.05 -6.86 -3.81
CA GLY A 438 17.11 -7.40 -4.79
C GLY A 438 17.45 -8.82 -5.20
N ASN A 439 16.42 -9.65 -5.34
CA ASN A 439 16.55 -11.02 -5.79
C ASN A 439 15.95 -11.17 -7.19
N GLN A 440 16.74 -11.53 -8.20
CA GLN A 440 16.26 -11.93 -9.54
C GLN A 440 16.62 -13.38 -9.88
N SER A 441 17.19 -14.12 -8.93
CA SER A 441 17.48 -15.54 -9.09
C SER A 441 16.28 -16.39 -8.66
N ALA A 442 16.40 -17.71 -8.80
CA ALA A 442 15.47 -18.65 -8.20
C ALA A 442 15.83 -18.99 -6.74
N CYS A 443 16.86 -18.35 -6.17
CA CYS A 443 17.26 -18.58 -4.78
C CYS A 443 16.17 -18.12 -3.82
N THR A 444 16.02 -18.85 -2.72
CA THR A 444 15.21 -18.42 -1.59
C THR A 444 16.11 -17.60 -0.66
N ILE A 445 15.77 -16.33 -0.46
CA ILE A 445 16.51 -15.46 0.46
C ILE A 445 15.65 -15.23 1.69
N VAL A 446 16.17 -15.47 2.89
CA VAL A 446 15.48 -15.27 4.16
C VAL A 446 16.21 -14.19 4.96
N ILE A 447 15.50 -13.12 5.32
CA ILE A 447 16.02 -12.04 6.18
C ILE A 447 15.18 -12.01 7.46
N GLY A 448 15.75 -12.47 8.58
CA GLY A 448 15.00 -12.70 9.81
C GLY A 448 13.87 -13.71 9.63
N GLN A 449 12.60 -13.25 9.65
CA GLN A 449 11.40 -14.07 9.37
C GLN A 449 10.78 -13.78 7.99
N THR A 450 11.39 -12.91 7.20
CA THR A 450 10.88 -12.51 5.88
C THR A 450 11.53 -13.36 4.80
N VAL A 451 10.72 -13.97 3.93
CA VAL A 451 11.21 -14.66 2.73
C VAL A 451 11.11 -13.71 1.53
N LEU A 452 12.23 -13.44 0.87
CA LEU A 452 12.36 -12.60 -0.30
C LEU A 452 12.45 -13.46 -1.56
N GLY A 453 11.32 -13.56 -2.26
CA GLY A 453 11.20 -14.33 -3.50
C GLY A 453 11.80 -13.63 -4.72
N LYS A 454 11.74 -14.32 -5.87
CA LYS A 454 12.20 -13.78 -7.16
C LYS A 454 11.48 -12.48 -7.52
N ASN A 455 12.24 -11.53 -8.06
CA ASN A 455 11.85 -10.17 -8.44
C ASN A 455 11.37 -9.27 -7.29
N GLN A 456 11.65 -9.64 -6.04
CA GLN A 456 11.38 -8.79 -4.87
C GLN A 456 12.65 -8.07 -4.40
N SER A 457 12.47 -7.00 -3.62
CA SER A 457 13.57 -6.29 -2.97
C SER A 457 13.27 -6.00 -1.49
N TYR A 458 14.32 -5.85 -0.70
CA TYR A 458 14.27 -5.63 0.74
C TYR A 458 15.27 -4.54 1.13
N ILE A 459 14.93 -3.70 2.12
CA ILE A 459 15.83 -2.67 2.64
C ILE A 459 16.57 -3.22 3.85
N LEU A 460 17.83 -3.57 3.67
CA LEU A 460 18.74 -4.03 4.71
C LEU A 460 19.18 -2.88 5.62
N ARG A 461 19.24 -3.18 6.92
CA ARG A 461 19.77 -2.33 7.99
C ARG A 461 20.90 -3.05 8.71
N TYR A 462 21.76 -2.30 9.40
CA TYR A 462 22.83 -2.88 10.18
C TYR A 462 22.29 -3.87 11.22
N GLY A 463 22.91 -5.05 11.27
CA GLY A 463 22.50 -6.18 12.11
C GLY A 463 21.61 -7.20 11.40
N ASP A 464 21.14 -6.91 10.18
CA ASP A 464 20.36 -7.88 9.41
C ASP A 464 21.21 -9.08 8.99
N LYS A 465 20.64 -10.27 9.21
CA LYS A 465 21.17 -11.56 8.76
C LYS A 465 20.36 -12.06 7.58
N ILE A 466 21.06 -12.50 6.55
CA ILE A 466 20.50 -12.90 5.25
C ILE A 466 20.94 -14.33 5.01
N PHE A 467 19.99 -15.25 4.92
CA PHE A 467 20.24 -16.64 4.57
C PHE A 467 19.83 -16.86 3.12
N ILE A 468 20.74 -17.36 2.28
CA ILE A 468 20.48 -17.61 0.87
C ILE A 468 20.60 -19.11 0.62
N THR A 469 19.49 -19.72 0.21
CA THR A 469 19.44 -21.11 -0.23
C THR A 469 19.42 -21.16 -1.76
N PHE A 470 20.41 -21.82 -2.34
CA PHE A 470 20.53 -21.96 -3.79
C PHE A 470 19.68 -23.14 -4.30
N PRO A 471 19.02 -23.03 -5.49
CA PRO A 471 18.09 -24.04 -5.99
C PRO A 471 18.69 -25.44 -6.17
N ASP A 472 19.99 -25.50 -6.42
CA ASP A 472 20.71 -26.76 -6.62
C ASP A 472 21.01 -27.48 -5.28
N ASN A 473 20.60 -26.89 -4.14
CA ASN A 473 20.79 -27.41 -2.77
C ASN A 473 22.24 -27.74 -2.36
N ASP A 474 23.22 -27.36 -3.18
CA ASP A 474 24.63 -27.69 -2.97
C ASP A 474 25.40 -26.66 -2.12
N ALA A 475 24.79 -25.52 -1.79
CA ALA A 475 25.38 -24.49 -0.91
C ALA A 475 24.32 -23.63 -0.22
N GLU A 476 24.56 -23.30 1.05
CA GLU A 476 23.85 -22.26 1.78
C GLU A 476 24.83 -21.14 2.16
N LEU A 477 24.37 -19.89 2.10
CA LEU A 477 25.19 -18.73 2.40
C LEU A 477 24.49 -17.86 3.45
N GLU A 478 25.15 -17.67 4.59
CA GLU A 478 24.74 -16.68 5.59
C GLU A 478 25.56 -15.40 5.36
N LEU A 479 24.87 -14.28 5.11
CA LEU A 479 25.46 -12.94 5.04
C LEU A 479 24.98 -12.11 6.22
N THR A 480 25.86 -11.30 6.80
CA THR A 480 25.51 -10.32 7.82
C THR A 480 25.93 -8.92 7.37
N TYR A 481 25.00 -7.97 7.43
CA TYR A 481 25.28 -6.57 7.12
C TYR A 481 25.64 -5.80 8.38
N GLU A 482 26.87 -5.29 8.48
CA GLU A 482 27.43 -4.71 9.70
C GLU A 482 27.97 -3.29 9.50
N GLU A 483 27.92 -2.50 10.59
CA GLU A 483 28.64 -1.24 10.66
C GLU A 483 30.13 -1.51 10.90
N VAL A 484 31.00 -0.76 10.20
CA VAL A 484 32.46 -0.89 10.37
C VAL A 484 32.86 -0.09 11.60
N LYS A 485 33.36 -0.79 12.64
CA LYS A 485 33.83 -0.13 13.86
C LYS A 485 35.08 0.71 13.55
N PRO A 486 35.25 1.91 14.14
CA PRO A 486 36.43 2.77 13.90
C PRO A 486 37.78 2.07 14.12
N SER A 487 37.85 1.13 15.07
CA SER A 487 39.04 0.33 15.38
C SER A 487 39.39 -0.73 14.31
N GLU A 488 38.46 -1.07 13.42
CA GLU A 488 38.65 -2.09 12.38
C GLU A 488 39.04 -1.48 11.02
N TRP A 489 38.97 -0.15 10.88
CA TRP A 489 39.22 0.56 9.62
C TRP A 489 40.61 0.27 9.03
N HIS A 490 41.62 0.07 9.89
CA HIS A 490 42.99 -0.22 9.47
C HIS A 490 43.17 -1.63 8.87
N LYS A 491 42.29 -2.58 9.18
CA LYS A 491 42.38 -3.98 8.67
C LYS A 491 42.01 -4.10 7.19
N TYR A 492 41.28 -3.13 6.65
CA TYR A 492 40.71 -3.17 5.30
C TYR A 492 41.26 -2.05 4.38
N ARG A 493 42.20 -1.23 4.87
CA ARG A 493 42.91 -0.25 4.03
C ARG A 493 43.86 -0.98 3.08
N GLY A 494 43.57 -0.93 1.78
CA GLY A 494 44.45 -1.42 0.73
C GLY A 494 44.03 -2.74 0.08
N THR A 495 42.89 -3.33 0.45
CA THR A 495 42.34 -4.48 -0.26
C THR A 495 41.73 -4.00 -1.58
N PRO A 496 42.28 -4.32 -2.76
CA PRO A 496 41.73 -3.84 -4.02
C PRO A 496 40.31 -4.38 -4.21
N ALA A 497 39.40 -3.52 -4.66
CA ALA A 497 38.17 -4.01 -5.29
C ALA A 497 38.62 -4.80 -6.52
N PHE A 498 38.39 -6.12 -6.55
CA PHE A 498 38.83 -6.99 -7.63
C PHE A 498 38.44 -6.37 -8.98
N GLU A 499 39.45 -5.95 -9.75
CA GLU A 499 39.26 -5.47 -11.13
C GLU A 499 38.84 -6.66 -11.98
N MET A 500 37.61 -6.63 -12.50
CA MET A 500 37.18 -7.51 -13.58
C MET A 500 37.31 -6.74 -14.90
N LYS A 501 38.07 -7.33 -15.83
CA LYS A 501 38.03 -7.01 -17.27
C LYS A 501 36.69 -7.37 -17.88
#